data_AF-A0A8H6WSP2-F1
#
_entry.id   AF-A0A8H6WSP2-F1
#
_cell.length_a   1.000
_cell.length_b   1.000
_cell.length_c   1.000
_cell.angle_alpha   90.00
_cell.angle_beta   90.00
_cell.angle_gamma   90.00
#
_symmetry.space_group_name_H-M   'P 1'
#
loop_
_entity.id
_entity.type
_entity.pdbx_description
1 polymer ?
#
loop_
_entity_poly.entity_id
_entity_poly.type
_entity_poly.pdbx_seq_one_letter_code
_entity_poly.pdbx_strand_id
1 'polypeptide(L)'
;MSSSLLASVAKRGLSRRIPAATRPFLASRLATTQSSDALYVPGGPIYKGTVNDPTTFPPPSRTHGSHHWSFERLLSASLIPLTGAAFATSPSVHPVLDGLLGVSLVVHSHIGFDAMLVDYVHPRKYPVLGRIATWALRSATVGVLFGVYQFNTNDIGLTELITKVWHA
;
A
#
# COMPACT_ATOMS: atom_id res chain seq x y z
N MET A 1 60.57 -55.38 76.93
CA MET A 1 60.16 -53.98 76.64
C MET A 1 59.83 -53.90 75.16
N SER A 2 58.69 -53.26 74.83
CA SER A 2 58.28 -52.81 73.48
C SER A 2 57.86 -53.94 72.51
N SER A 3 56.56 -54.23 72.36
CA SER A 3 55.54 -53.51 71.57
C SER A 3 55.85 -53.49 70.07
N SER A 4 55.00 -54.13 69.24
CA SER A 4 54.36 -53.57 68.02
C SER A 4 53.78 -54.68 67.13
N LEU A 5 52.45 -54.79 66.99
CA LEU A 5 51.57 -54.21 65.95
C LEU A 5 51.30 -55.15 64.74
N LEU A 6 49.99 -55.48 64.59
CA LEU A 6 49.17 -55.36 63.36
C LEU A 6 49.58 -56.14 62.09
N ALA A 7 48.70 -56.61 61.20
CA ALA A 7 47.25 -56.50 61.03
C ALA A 7 46.77 -57.66 60.13
N SER A 8 45.51 -58.04 60.29
CA SER A 8 44.76 -58.86 59.34
C SER A 8 44.31 -58.03 58.15
N VAL A 9 44.55 -58.47 56.92
CA VAL A 9 43.80 -57.98 55.73
C VAL A 9 43.62 -59.14 54.76
N ALA A 10 42.47 -59.81 54.82
CA ALA A 10 42.01 -60.73 53.79
C ALA A 10 41.33 -59.94 52.66
N LYS A 11 41.78 -60.20 51.43
CA LYS A 11 41.43 -59.49 50.20
C LYS A 11 39.98 -59.79 49.79
N ARG A 12 39.09 -58.79 49.79
CA ARG A 12 37.81 -58.85 49.09
C ARG A 12 37.97 -58.27 47.69
N GLY A 13 37.89 -59.13 46.67
CA GLY A 13 37.81 -58.71 45.27
C GLY A 13 36.46 -58.07 44.98
N LEU A 14 36.45 -56.75 44.75
CA LEU A 14 35.31 -56.06 44.18
C LEU A 14 35.45 -56.05 42.66
N SER A 15 34.59 -56.84 41.99
CA SER A 15 34.38 -56.77 40.54
C SER A 15 33.73 -55.42 40.19
N ARG A 16 34.51 -54.52 39.58
CA ARG A 16 34.04 -53.20 39.15
C ARG A 16 33.35 -53.33 37.79
N ARG A 17 32.02 -53.42 37.80
CA ARG A 17 31.20 -53.23 36.59
C ARG A 17 31.22 -51.74 36.21
N ILE A 18 31.71 -51.41 35.03
CA ILE A 18 31.61 -50.08 34.44
C ILE A 18 30.31 -50.04 33.62
N PRO A 19 29.29 -49.24 33.96
CA PRO A 19 28.21 -48.98 33.03
C PRO A 19 28.71 -47.97 31.98
N ALA A 20 28.69 -48.39 30.71
CA ALA A 20 28.88 -47.50 29.57
C ALA A 20 27.68 -46.54 29.49
N ALA A 21 27.83 -45.32 30.01
CA ALA A 21 26.85 -44.26 29.83
C ALA A 21 27.05 -43.59 28.47
N THR A 22 26.50 -44.18 27.41
CA THR A 22 26.31 -43.49 26.13
C THR A 22 25.21 -42.44 26.31
N ARG A 23 25.60 -41.21 26.61
CA ARG A 23 24.69 -40.06 26.53
C ARG A 23 24.45 -39.75 25.05
N PRO A 24 23.22 -39.83 24.53
CA PRO A 24 22.94 -39.23 23.23
C PRO A 24 23.12 -37.72 23.40
N PHE A 25 24.05 -37.13 22.66
CA PHE A 25 24.06 -35.70 22.45
C PHE A 25 22.74 -35.35 21.77
N LEU A 26 21.80 -34.80 22.54
CA LEU A 26 20.64 -34.10 22.02
C LEU A 26 21.17 -32.98 21.12
N ALA A 27 21.17 -33.22 19.81
CA ALA A 27 21.39 -32.19 18.82
C ALA A 27 20.30 -31.14 19.04
N SER A 28 20.68 -30.01 19.62
CA SER A 28 19.85 -28.81 19.59
C SER A 28 19.59 -28.51 18.12
N ARG A 29 18.35 -28.73 17.68
CA ARG A 29 17.89 -28.16 16.42
C ARG A 29 17.98 -26.65 16.63
N LEU A 30 19.02 -26.05 16.08
CA LEU A 30 19.07 -24.62 15.88
C LEU A 30 17.88 -24.31 14.98
N ALA A 31 16.76 -23.90 15.59
CA ALA A 31 15.70 -23.25 14.87
C ALA A 31 16.31 -21.94 14.39
N THR A 32 16.89 -21.98 13.20
CA THR A 32 17.24 -20.79 12.46
C THR A 32 15.95 -19.97 12.42
N THR A 33 15.91 -18.88 13.17
CA THR A 33 14.91 -17.83 12.99
C THR A 33 15.12 -17.35 11.56
N GLN A 34 14.46 -18.01 10.60
CA GLN A 34 14.39 -17.53 9.24
C GLN A 34 13.71 -16.18 9.36
N SER A 35 14.49 -15.12 9.19
CA SER A 35 14.02 -13.77 8.99
C SER A 35 12.87 -13.84 8.00
N SER A 36 11.68 -13.48 8.48
CA SER A 36 10.38 -13.64 7.85
C SER A 36 10.14 -12.67 6.69
N ASP A 37 11.14 -12.53 5.82
CA ASP A 37 10.97 -11.99 4.48
C ASP A 37 10.75 -13.18 3.56
N ALA A 38 9.48 -13.50 3.31
CA ALA A 38 9.12 -14.41 2.24
C ALA A 38 9.78 -13.90 0.95
N LEU A 39 10.69 -14.70 0.39
CA LEU A 39 11.42 -14.35 -0.82
C LEU A 39 10.43 -13.94 -1.90
N TYR A 40 10.63 -12.76 -2.49
CA TYR A 40 9.83 -12.29 -3.60
C TYR A 40 9.88 -13.32 -4.75
N VAL A 41 8.73 -13.93 -5.06
CA VAL A 41 8.56 -14.79 -6.23
C VAL A 41 8.00 -13.94 -7.37
N PRO A 42 8.67 -13.84 -8.53
CA PRO A 42 8.15 -13.13 -9.69
C PRO A 42 6.76 -13.65 -10.09
N GLY A 43 5.74 -12.78 -10.05
CA GLY A 43 4.35 -13.14 -10.33
C GLY A 43 3.58 -13.78 -9.15
N GLY A 44 4.24 -14.06 -8.03
CA GLY A 44 3.62 -14.57 -6.81
C GLY A 44 3.09 -13.47 -5.88
N PRO A 45 2.26 -13.82 -4.87
CA PRO A 45 1.78 -12.87 -3.89
C PRO A 45 2.91 -12.40 -2.97
N ILE A 46 2.96 -11.09 -2.70
CA ILE A 46 3.96 -10.48 -1.80
C ILE A 46 3.43 -10.57 -0.37
N TYR A 47 3.85 -11.60 0.37
CA TYR A 47 3.55 -11.79 1.79
C TYR A 47 4.63 -11.16 2.65
N LYS A 48 4.23 -10.51 3.74
CA LYS A 48 5.13 -10.10 4.83
C LYS A 48 4.79 -10.97 6.04
N GLY A 49 5.76 -11.70 6.59
CA GLY A 49 5.50 -12.61 7.71
C GLY A 49 5.08 -14.03 7.31
N THR A 50 4.65 -14.79 8.31
CA THR A 50 4.12 -16.16 8.20
C THR A 50 2.60 -16.17 8.01
N VAL A 51 2.03 -17.34 7.64
CA VAL A 51 0.57 -17.51 7.48
C VAL A 51 -0.22 -17.24 8.76
N ASN A 52 0.43 -17.37 9.93
CA ASN A 52 -0.20 -17.18 11.24
C ASN A 52 0.04 -15.78 11.83
N ASP A 53 0.77 -14.91 11.12
CA ASP A 53 1.06 -13.57 11.63
C ASP A 53 -0.16 -12.66 11.43
N PRO A 54 -0.59 -11.90 12.46
CA PRO A 54 -1.73 -11.01 12.32
C PRO A 54 -1.41 -9.88 11.34
N THR A 55 -2.34 -9.59 10.42
CA THR A 55 -2.23 -8.43 9.54
C THR A 55 -2.39 -7.15 10.37
N THR A 56 -1.45 -6.23 10.25
CA THR A 56 -1.56 -4.93 10.89
C THR A 56 -2.61 -4.09 10.16
N PHE A 57 -3.69 -3.73 10.86
CA PHE A 57 -4.67 -2.79 10.34
C PHE A 57 -4.28 -1.36 10.74
N PRO A 58 -4.33 -0.40 9.80
CA PRO A 58 -4.17 1.00 10.16
C PRO A 58 -5.32 1.42 11.10
N PRO A 59 -5.10 2.42 11.98
CA PRO A 59 -6.16 2.94 12.83
C PRO A 59 -7.32 3.46 11.96
N PRO A 60 -8.58 3.22 12.37
CA PRO A 60 -9.74 3.58 11.57
C PRO A 60 -9.82 5.10 11.41
N SER A 61 -9.98 5.56 10.16
CA SER A 61 -10.18 6.96 9.85
C SER A 61 -11.35 7.14 8.90
N ARG A 62 -12.34 7.94 9.31
CA ARG A 62 -13.51 8.25 8.47
C ARG A 62 -13.12 9.01 7.20
N THR A 63 -12.01 9.76 7.22
CA THR A 63 -11.55 10.52 6.05
C THR A 63 -11.10 9.61 4.91
N HIS A 64 -10.54 8.44 5.22
CA HIS A 64 -10.09 7.46 4.22
C HIS A 64 -11.19 6.47 3.80
N GLY A 65 -12.30 6.43 4.55
CA GLY A 65 -13.43 5.55 4.27
C GLY A 65 -14.65 6.34 3.86
N SER A 66 -15.60 6.49 4.79
CA SER A 66 -16.93 7.02 4.52
C SER A 66 -16.95 8.43 3.91
N HIS A 67 -16.10 9.35 4.38
CA HIS A 67 -16.12 10.73 3.85
C HIS A 67 -15.59 10.80 2.43
N HIS A 68 -14.50 10.08 2.13
CA HIS A 68 -13.97 9.99 0.76
C HIS A 68 -15.03 9.42 -0.18
N TRP A 69 -15.62 8.28 0.19
CA TRP A 69 -16.67 7.64 -0.61
C TRP A 69 -17.86 8.57 -0.87
N SER A 70 -18.39 9.20 0.18
CA SER A 70 -19.53 10.13 0.04
C SER A 70 -19.19 11.34 -0.82
N PHE A 71 -17.98 11.89 -0.69
CA PHE A 71 -17.51 13.00 -1.52
C PHE A 71 -17.45 12.61 -3.00
N GLU A 72 -16.88 11.45 -3.33
CA GLU A 72 -16.82 10.98 -4.71
C GLU A 72 -18.20 10.82 -5.34
N ARG A 73 -19.15 10.24 -4.59
CA ARG A 73 -20.52 10.04 -5.07
C ARG A 73 -21.23 11.36 -5.26
N LEU A 74 -21.06 12.31 -4.32
CA LEU A 74 -21.63 13.65 -4.43
C LEU A 74 -21.07 14.40 -5.64
N LEU A 75 -19.74 14.39 -5.84
CA LEU A 75 -19.08 15.02 -6.98
C LEU A 75 -19.55 14.41 -8.31
N SER A 76 -19.68 13.08 -8.36
CA SER A 76 -20.18 12.39 -9.56
C SER A 76 -21.64 12.74 -9.84
N ALA A 77 -22.48 12.82 -8.80
CA ALA A 77 -23.88 13.20 -8.93
C ALA A 77 -24.04 14.66 -9.34
N SER A 78 -23.20 15.58 -8.86
CA SER A 78 -23.25 17.00 -9.19
C SER A 78 -22.81 17.30 -10.63
N LEU A 79 -21.94 16.46 -11.21
CA LEU A 79 -21.52 16.60 -12.60
C LEU A 79 -22.68 16.46 -13.59
N ILE A 80 -23.73 15.69 -13.25
CA ILE A 80 -24.90 15.51 -14.13
C ILE A 80 -25.64 16.84 -14.38
N PRO A 81 -26.15 17.55 -13.36
CA PRO A 81 -26.80 18.84 -13.58
C PRO A 81 -25.82 19.93 -14.03
N LEU A 82 -24.54 19.90 -13.61
CA LEU A 82 -23.53 20.85 -14.12
C LEU A 82 -23.34 20.72 -15.62
N THR A 83 -23.26 19.49 -16.12
CA THR A 83 -23.15 19.22 -17.56
C THR A 83 -24.41 19.69 -18.28
N GLY A 84 -25.60 19.36 -17.78
CA GLY A 84 -26.86 19.84 -18.35
C GLY A 84 -26.97 21.37 -18.39
N ALA A 85 -26.55 22.04 -17.33
CA ALA A 85 -26.52 23.51 -17.27
C ALA A 85 -25.52 24.10 -18.27
N ALA A 86 -24.35 23.49 -18.45
CA ALA A 86 -23.37 23.91 -19.44
C ALA A 86 -23.86 23.74 -20.88
N PHE A 87 -24.66 22.70 -21.16
CA PHE A 87 -25.29 22.52 -22.47
C PHE A 87 -26.42 23.53 -22.74
N ALA A 88 -27.20 23.88 -21.72
CA ALA A 88 -28.36 24.75 -21.87
C ALA A 88 -28.02 26.25 -21.83
N THR A 89 -26.84 26.61 -21.32
CA THR A 89 -26.41 28.00 -21.18
C THR A 89 -25.33 28.35 -22.20
N SER A 90 -25.32 29.60 -22.66
CA SER A 90 -24.32 30.06 -23.63
C SER A 90 -22.94 30.15 -22.95
N PRO A 91 -21.88 29.54 -23.52
CA PRO A 91 -20.53 29.49 -22.94
C PRO A 91 -19.98 30.87 -22.55
N SER A 92 -20.20 31.87 -23.42
CA SER A 92 -19.66 33.22 -23.29
C SER A 92 -20.26 34.07 -22.16
N VAL A 93 -21.39 33.65 -21.59
CA VAL A 93 -22.14 34.46 -20.60
C VAL A 93 -21.86 33.99 -19.15
N HIS A 94 -21.36 32.76 -18.98
CA HIS A 94 -21.21 32.14 -17.65
C HIS A 94 -19.83 31.50 -17.44
N PRO A 95 -18.74 32.29 -17.41
CA PRO A 95 -17.38 31.78 -17.24
C PRO A 95 -17.16 31.05 -15.89
N VAL A 96 -17.94 31.41 -14.86
CA VAL A 96 -17.93 30.72 -13.57
C VAL A 96 -18.47 29.30 -13.69
N LEU A 97 -19.54 29.11 -14.47
CA LEU A 97 -20.13 27.80 -14.69
C LEU A 97 -19.18 26.90 -15.48
N ASP A 98 -18.52 27.46 -16.49
CA ASP A 98 -17.50 26.79 -17.28
C ASP A 98 -16.29 26.38 -16.41
N GLY A 99 -15.85 27.26 -15.50
CA GLY A 99 -14.81 26.95 -14.51
C GLY A 99 -15.23 25.88 -13.51
N LEU A 100 -16.45 25.94 -12.99
CA LEU A 100 -16.99 24.93 -12.07
C LEU A 100 -17.08 23.56 -12.74
N LEU A 101 -17.55 23.50 -13.99
CA LEU A 101 -17.59 22.27 -14.76
C LEU A 101 -16.16 21.73 -14.97
N GLY A 102 -15.24 22.57 -15.44
CA GLY A 102 -13.85 22.19 -15.70
C GLY A 102 -13.14 21.66 -14.46
N VAL A 103 -13.22 22.38 -13.33
CA VAL A 103 -12.58 21.94 -12.07
C VAL A 103 -13.22 20.66 -11.53
N SER A 104 -14.56 20.58 -11.51
CA SER A 104 -15.26 19.39 -11.01
C SER A 104 -14.92 18.15 -11.83
N LEU A 105 -14.83 18.30 -13.16
CA LEU A 105 -14.46 17.22 -14.06
C LEU A 105 -13.01 16.76 -13.81
N VAL A 106 -12.07 17.69 -13.67
CA VAL A 106 -10.66 17.38 -13.39
C VAL A 106 -10.51 16.65 -12.05
N VAL A 107 -11.19 17.10 -11.00
CA VAL A 107 -11.15 16.44 -9.69
C VAL A 107 -11.75 15.03 -9.77
N HIS A 108 -12.89 14.86 -10.46
CA HIS A 108 -13.49 13.55 -10.65
C HIS A 108 -12.56 12.59 -11.41
N SER A 109 -11.92 13.07 -12.48
CA SER A 109 -10.94 12.29 -13.24
C SER A 109 -9.70 11.95 -12.41
N HIS A 110 -9.20 12.87 -11.58
CA HIS A 110 -8.06 12.62 -10.69
C HIS A 110 -8.34 11.43 -9.76
N ILE A 111 -9.49 11.42 -9.11
CA ILE A 111 -9.90 10.35 -8.19
C ILE A 111 -10.03 9.02 -8.96
N GLY A 112 -10.67 9.04 -10.13
CA GLY A 112 -10.83 7.85 -10.96
C GLY A 112 -9.48 7.25 -11.39
N PHE A 113 -8.53 8.09 -11.80
CA PHE A 113 -7.18 7.64 -12.16
C PHE A 113 -6.37 7.19 -10.95
N ASP A 114 -6.54 7.81 -9.78
CA ASP A 114 -5.88 7.36 -8.54
C ASP A 114 -6.37 5.96 -8.15
N ALA A 115 -7.67 5.68 -8.27
CA ALA A 115 -8.22 4.34 -8.08
C ALA A 115 -7.59 3.32 -9.04
N MET A 116 -7.45 3.65 -10.33
CA MET A 116 -6.76 2.78 -11.30
C MET A 116 -5.29 2.52 -10.90
N LEU A 117 -4.57 3.53 -10.40
CA LEU A 117 -3.19 3.36 -9.96
C LEU A 117 -3.09 2.46 -8.72
N VAL A 118 -3.98 2.62 -7.75
CA VAL A 118 -4.04 1.79 -6.54
C VAL A 118 -4.34 0.33 -6.89
N ASP A 119 -5.23 0.08 -7.84
CA ASP A 119 -5.63 -1.27 -8.23
C ASP A 119 -4.58 -1.98 -9.10
N TYR A 120 -4.03 -1.30 -10.10
CA TYR A 120 -3.22 -1.94 -11.14
C TYR A 120 -1.72 -1.66 -11.04
N VAL A 121 -1.31 -0.51 -10.49
CA VAL A 121 0.09 -0.04 -10.48
C VAL A 121 0.59 0.20 -9.04
N HIS A 122 0.07 -0.58 -8.09
CA HIS A 122 0.36 -0.38 -6.67
C HIS A 122 1.88 -0.46 -6.35
N PRO A 123 2.44 0.46 -5.52
CA PRO A 123 3.87 0.49 -5.18
C PRO A 123 4.41 -0.80 -4.54
N ARG A 124 3.53 -1.59 -3.90
CA ARG A 124 3.86 -2.93 -3.37
C ARG A 124 4.37 -3.86 -4.48
N LYS A 125 3.77 -3.84 -5.67
CA LYS A 125 4.17 -4.65 -6.83
C LYS A 125 5.16 -3.92 -7.72
N TYR A 126 4.97 -2.61 -7.91
CA TYR A 126 5.79 -1.77 -8.77
C TYR A 126 6.40 -0.61 -7.97
N PRO A 127 7.50 -0.84 -7.22
CA PRO A 127 8.02 0.13 -6.26
C PRO A 127 8.54 1.44 -6.88
N VAL A 128 8.99 1.39 -8.14
CA VAL A 128 9.44 2.58 -8.88
C VAL A 128 8.31 3.15 -9.73
N LEU A 129 7.73 2.35 -10.63
CA LEU A 129 6.70 2.80 -11.56
C LEU A 129 5.44 3.32 -10.83
N GLY A 130 4.99 2.66 -9.76
CA GLY A 130 3.84 3.14 -8.98
C GLY A 130 4.07 4.53 -8.39
N ARG A 131 5.28 4.81 -7.87
CA ARG A 131 5.61 6.13 -7.33
C ARG A 131 5.68 7.19 -8.42
N ILE A 132 6.31 6.88 -9.55
CA ILE A 132 6.39 7.79 -10.69
C ILE A 132 4.98 8.10 -11.22
N ALA A 133 4.14 7.09 -11.39
CA ALA A 133 2.78 7.25 -11.89
C ALA A 133 1.91 8.10 -10.95
N THR A 134 1.99 7.90 -9.63
CA THR A 134 1.27 8.73 -8.66
C THR A 134 1.70 10.20 -8.74
N TRP A 135 3.01 10.48 -8.83
CA TRP A 135 3.50 11.85 -8.96
C TRP A 135 3.15 12.46 -10.32
N ALA A 136 3.23 11.69 -11.40
CA ALA A 136 2.81 12.12 -12.73
C ALA A 136 1.33 12.51 -12.74
N LEU A 137 0.45 11.70 -12.13
CA LEU A 137 -0.98 12.03 -12.02
C LEU A 137 -1.21 13.34 -11.26
N ARG A 138 -0.52 13.53 -10.13
CA ARG A 138 -0.62 14.77 -9.33
C ARG A 138 -0.13 15.99 -10.12
N SER A 139 1.03 15.89 -10.76
CA SER A 139 1.57 16.95 -11.61
C SER A 139 0.65 17.27 -12.79
N ALA A 140 0.12 16.26 -13.47
CA ALA A 140 -0.84 16.43 -14.55
C ALA A 140 -2.12 17.13 -14.06
N THR A 141 -2.62 16.76 -12.88
CA THR A 141 -3.83 17.38 -12.30
C THR A 141 -3.62 18.86 -12.02
N VAL A 142 -2.49 19.23 -11.42
CA VAL A 142 -2.14 20.65 -11.20
C VAL A 142 -1.96 21.39 -12.52
N GLY A 143 -1.27 20.78 -13.49
CA GLY A 143 -1.06 21.37 -14.81
C GLY A 143 -2.37 21.60 -15.57
N VAL A 144 -3.29 20.64 -15.53
CA VAL A 144 -4.61 20.77 -16.15
C VAL A 144 -5.45 21.82 -15.43
N LEU A 145 -5.46 21.86 -14.09
CA LEU A 145 -6.17 22.91 -13.36
C LEU A 145 -5.65 24.31 -13.71
N PHE A 146 -4.32 24.47 -13.80
CA PHE A 146 -3.72 25.73 -14.25
C PHE A 146 -4.11 26.06 -15.70
N GLY A 147 -4.10 25.07 -16.59
CA GLY A 147 -4.54 25.22 -17.99
C GLY A 147 -5.99 25.66 -18.09
N VAL A 148 -6.91 25.00 -17.36
CA VAL A 148 -8.33 25.36 -17.29
C VAL A 148 -8.51 26.79 -16.77
N TYR A 149 -7.78 27.17 -15.72
CA TYR A 149 -7.81 28.53 -15.21
C TYR A 149 -7.37 29.54 -16.27
N GLN A 150 -6.26 29.28 -16.97
CA GLN A 150 -5.81 30.17 -18.05
C GLN A 150 -6.80 30.25 -19.19
N PHE A 151 -7.37 29.12 -19.60
CA PHE A 151 -8.29 29.04 -20.73
C PHE A 151 -9.59 29.80 -20.47
N ASN A 152 -10.08 29.77 -19.23
CA ASN A 152 -11.30 30.49 -18.86
C ASN A 152 -11.06 31.97 -18.53
N THR A 153 -9.84 32.35 -18.14
CA THR A 153 -9.54 33.73 -17.75
C THR A 153 -8.97 34.56 -18.91
N ASN A 154 -8.16 33.95 -19.78
CA ASN A 154 -7.39 34.65 -20.81
C ASN A 154 -7.69 34.15 -22.23
N ASP A 155 -8.58 33.18 -22.40
CA ASP A 155 -9.01 32.66 -23.70
C ASP A 155 -10.55 32.56 -23.74
N ILE A 156 -11.08 31.89 -24.76
CA ILE A 156 -12.51 31.79 -25.06
C ILE A 156 -13.31 30.92 -24.09
N GLY A 157 -12.67 30.10 -23.25
CA GLY A 157 -13.33 29.14 -22.36
C GLY A 157 -13.52 27.74 -22.95
N LEU A 158 -13.69 26.75 -22.07
CA LEU A 158 -13.75 25.32 -22.42
C LEU A 158 -14.98 24.98 -23.27
N THR A 159 -16.16 25.36 -22.79
CA THR A 159 -17.43 25.06 -23.48
C THR A 159 -17.54 25.78 -24.82
N GLU A 160 -16.99 26.99 -24.95
CA GLU A 160 -16.94 27.72 -26.22
C GLU A 160 -15.99 27.05 -27.21
N LEU A 161 -14.84 26.56 -26.75
CA LEU A 161 -13.94 25.75 -27.57
C LEU A 161 -14.65 24.50 -28.08
N ILE A 162 -15.40 23.79 -27.23
CA ILE A 162 -16.16 22.60 -27.65
C ILE A 162 -17.17 22.96 -28.74
N THR A 163 -17.92 24.06 -28.57
CA THR A 163 -18.87 24.55 -29.59
C THR A 163 -18.17 24.83 -30.91
N LYS A 164 -17.03 25.53 -30.90
CA LYS A 164 -16.29 25.86 -32.13
C LYS A 164 -15.73 24.63 -32.82
N VAL A 165 -15.19 23.67 -32.05
CA VAL A 165 -14.68 22.40 -32.58
C VAL A 165 -15.80 21.55 -33.18
N TRP A 166 -17.00 21.59 -32.60
CA TRP A 166 -18.15 20.85 -33.12
C TRP A 166 -18.65 21.35 -34.48
N HIS A 167 -18.44 22.64 -34.78
CA HIS A 167 -18.84 23.28 -36.03
C HIS A 167 -17.69 23.44 -37.05
N ALA A 168 -16.49 22.96 -36.72
CA ALA A 168 -15.32 22.98 -37.60
C ALA A 168 -15.38 21.87 -38.66
#